data_AF-A0A4V6AT74-F1
#
_entry.id   AF-A0A4V6AT74-F1
#
_cell.length_a   1.000
_cell.length_b   1.000
_cell.length_c   1.000
_cell.angle_alpha   90.00
_cell.angle_beta   90.00
_cell.angle_gamma   90.00
#
_symmetry.space_group_name_H-M   'P 1'
#
loop_
_entity.id
_entity.type
_entity.pdbx_description
1 polymer ?
#
loop_
_entity_poly.entity_id
_entity_poly.type
_entity_poly.pdbx_seq_one_letter_code
_entity_poly.pdbx_strand_id
1 'polypeptide(L)'
;MMEDTQSDFTMTFRQLGEVSAQRLHNGNFTQMWALEDLSSHRLFSDWLSMYLLRLGRQQNDHDLDRQLRMNNVNPRYVLRNWMAESAIKKADMNNFSEVELLHHILSSPFVTQETAEEAGYAARPPLWAKRLKVSCSS
;
A
#
# COMPACT_ATOMS: atom_id res chain seq x y z
N MET A 1 15.97 5.10 3.38
CA MET A 1 15.41 3.81 2.94
C MET A 1 14.26 4.00 1.97
N MET A 2 13.03 4.29 2.43
CA MET A 2 11.88 4.49 1.52
C MET A 2 12.11 5.61 0.50
N GLU A 3 12.76 6.70 0.92
CA GLU A 3 13.19 7.77 0.01
C GLU A 3 14.17 7.26 -1.05
N ASP A 4 15.19 6.51 -0.67
CA ASP A 4 16.21 5.99 -1.59
C ASP A 4 15.64 4.98 -2.59
N THR A 5 14.72 4.12 -2.15
CA THR A 5 14.10 3.08 -2.97
C THR A 5 12.85 3.56 -3.70
N GLN A 6 12.38 4.77 -3.40
CA GLN A 6 11.09 5.30 -3.88
C GLN A 6 9.93 4.33 -3.59
N SER A 7 10.02 3.61 -2.47
CA SER A 7 8.98 2.66 -2.06
C SER A 7 7.69 3.37 -1.73
N ASP A 8 6.58 2.75 -2.10
CA ASP A 8 5.27 3.32 -1.84
C ASP A 8 4.93 3.35 -0.36
N PHE A 9 4.77 4.56 0.20
CA PHE A 9 4.53 4.74 1.63
C PHE A 9 3.34 3.91 2.15
N THR A 10 2.16 4.08 1.55
CA THR A 10 0.93 3.40 1.98
C THR A 10 1.06 1.89 1.88
N MET A 11 1.48 1.39 0.71
CA MET A 11 1.56 -0.04 0.48
C MET A 11 2.69 -0.71 1.24
N THR A 12 3.80 -0.02 1.51
CA THR A 12 4.86 -0.57 2.36
C THR A 12 4.34 -0.84 3.78
N PHE A 13 3.63 0.09 4.41
CA PHE A 13 3.06 -0.14 5.74
C PHE A 13 1.92 -1.16 5.72
N ARG A 14 1.08 -1.14 4.68
CA ARG A 14 0.02 -2.14 4.51
C ARG A 14 0.60 -3.55 4.39
N GLN A 15 1.55 -3.75 3.49
CA GLN A 15 2.19 -5.04 3.26
C GLN A 15 3.04 -5.49 4.46
N LEU A 16 3.66 -4.57 5.21
CA LEU A 16 4.34 -4.87 6.47
C LEU A 16 3.36 -5.38 7.55
N GLY A 17 2.12 -4.89 7.52
CA GLY A 17 1.05 -5.40 8.36
C GLY A 17 0.61 -6.80 7.95
N GLU A 18 0.48 -7.06 6.65
CA GLU A 18 -0.03 -8.32 6.09
C GLU A 18 0.99 -9.47 6.15
N VAL A 19 2.29 -9.17 6.07
CA VAL A 19 3.35 -10.19 6.06
C VAL A 19 3.48 -10.89 7.42
N SER A 20 3.59 -12.23 7.38
CA SER A 20 3.81 -13.05 8.57
C SER A 20 5.24 -12.89 9.10
N ALA A 21 5.46 -13.12 10.40
CA ALA A 21 6.80 -13.07 10.98
C ALA A 21 7.72 -14.09 10.32
N GLN A 22 7.21 -15.26 9.96
CA GLN A 22 7.96 -16.29 9.23
C GLN A 22 8.42 -15.80 7.84
N ARG A 23 7.55 -15.12 7.08
CA ARG A 23 7.92 -14.56 5.77
C ARG A 23 8.93 -13.42 5.89
N LEU A 24 8.79 -12.58 6.92
CA LEU A 24 9.78 -11.56 7.27
C LEU A 24 11.14 -12.19 7.55
N HIS A 25 11.22 -13.24 8.37
CA HIS A 25 12.46 -13.96 8.65
C HIS A 25 13.12 -14.52 7.38
N ASN A 26 12.32 -15.04 6.45
CA ASN A 26 12.81 -15.60 5.19
C ASN A 26 13.17 -14.53 4.15
N GLY A 27 12.89 -13.25 4.41
CA GLY A 27 13.10 -12.17 3.44
C GLY A 27 12.30 -12.33 2.14
N ASN A 28 11.18 -13.08 2.17
CA ASN A 28 10.40 -13.38 0.98
C ASN A 28 9.18 -12.44 0.85
N PHE A 29 9.33 -11.44 -0.01
CA PHE A 29 8.31 -10.42 -0.31
C PHE A 29 7.64 -10.61 -1.67
N THR A 30 7.65 -11.82 -2.24
CA THR A 30 6.94 -12.11 -3.49
C THR A 30 5.46 -11.69 -3.36
N GLN A 31 4.95 -11.00 -4.39
CA GLN A 31 3.61 -10.36 -4.44
C GLN A 31 3.41 -9.15 -3.51
N MET A 32 4.44 -8.70 -2.78
CA MET A 32 4.41 -7.52 -1.92
C MET A 32 5.31 -6.44 -2.51
N TRP A 33 4.87 -5.88 -3.64
CA TRP A 33 5.70 -5.04 -4.50
C TRP A 33 6.35 -3.83 -3.79
N ALA A 34 5.70 -3.23 -2.79
CA ALA A 34 6.20 -2.06 -2.10
C ALA A 34 7.22 -2.43 -1.01
N LEU A 35 7.03 -3.59 -0.34
CA LEU A 35 8.05 -4.18 0.52
C LEU A 35 9.24 -4.72 -0.27
N GLU A 36 9.00 -5.29 -1.45
CA GLU A 36 10.04 -5.76 -2.36
C GLU A 36 10.93 -4.58 -2.80
N ASP A 37 10.32 -3.45 -3.20
CA ASP A 37 11.07 -2.22 -3.48
C ASP A 37 11.92 -1.80 -2.27
N LEU A 38 11.34 -1.79 -1.07
CA LEU A 38 12.04 -1.37 0.15
C LEU A 38 13.19 -2.32 0.48
N SER A 39 13.01 -3.62 0.20
CA SER A 39 13.98 -4.67 0.49
C SER A 39 15.26 -4.56 -0.33
N SER A 40 15.24 -3.82 -1.44
CA SER A 40 16.43 -3.51 -2.25
C SER A 40 17.41 -2.55 -1.55
N HIS A 41 16.98 -1.86 -0.49
CA HIS A 41 17.84 -0.94 0.24
C HIS A 41 18.93 -1.66 1.03
N ARG A 42 20.18 -1.18 0.96
CA ARG A 42 21.34 -1.80 1.65
C ARG A 42 21.20 -1.95 3.18
N LEU A 43 20.40 -1.09 3.82
CA LEU A 43 20.15 -1.11 5.27
C LEU A 43 18.89 -1.90 5.66
N PHE A 44 18.18 -2.49 4.69
CA PHE A 44 16.91 -3.14 4.96
C PHE A 44 17.07 -4.37 5.86
N SER A 45 18.10 -5.19 5.65
CA SER A 45 18.39 -6.36 6.48
C SER A 45 18.60 -6.00 7.95
N ASP A 46 19.30 -4.90 8.21
CA ASP A 46 19.61 -4.42 9.57
C ASP A 46 18.34 -3.90 10.23
N TRP A 47 17.57 -3.07 9.50
CA TRP A 47 16.28 -2.58 9.97
C TRP A 47 15.29 -3.72 10.25
N LEU A 48 15.21 -4.71 9.36
CA LEU A 48 14.32 -5.85 9.50
C LEU A 48 14.70 -6.70 10.72
N SER A 49 15.99 -6.90 10.95
CA SER A 49 16.48 -7.59 12.15
C SER A 49 16.05 -6.86 13.43
N MET A 50 16.18 -5.53 13.46
CA MET A 50 15.72 -4.71 14.59
C MET A 50 14.20 -4.75 14.76
N TYR A 51 13.45 -4.76 13.66
CA TYR A 51 12.00 -4.87 13.68
C TYR A 51 11.54 -6.23 14.24
N LEU A 52 12.14 -7.33 13.79
CA LEU A 52 11.84 -8.69 14.29
C LEU A 52 12.19 -8.83 15.78
N LEU A 53 13.33 -8.29 16.22
CA LEU A 53 13.67 -8.23 17.66
C LEU A 53 12.63 -7.45 18.47
N ARG A 54 12.10 -6.36 17.90
CA ARG A 54 11.04 -5.57 18.55
C ARG A 54 9.72 -6.31 18.61
N LEU A 55 9.37 -7.10 17.60
CA LEU A 55 8.17 -7.96 17.60
C LEU A 55 8.29 -9.05 18.66
N GLY A 56 9.43 -9.74 18.75
CA GLY A 56 9.64 -10.83 19.72
C GLY A 56 9.59 -10.41 21.20
N ARG A 57 9.65 -9.11 21.50
CA ARG A 57 9.48 -8.58 22.87
C ARG A 57 8.02 -8.44 23.30
N GLN A 58 7.06 -8.51 22.37
CA GLN A 58 5.64 -8.38 22.70
C GLN A 58 5.11 -9.76 23.11
N GLN A 59 4.94 -9.95 24.41
CA GLN A 59 4.35 -11.19 24.92
C GLN A 59 2.89 -11.31 24.44
N ASN A 60 2.52 -12.51 24.00
CA ASN A 60 1.18 -12.85 23.49
C ASN A 60 0.73 -12.08 22.23
N ASP A 61 1.66 -11.52 21.46
CA ASP A 61 1.33 -10.86 20.19
C ASP A 61 1.51 -11.84 19.02
N HIS A 62 0.45 -12.58 18.69
CA HIS A 62 0.48 -13.50 17.55
C HIS A 62 0.43 -12.73 16.23
N ASP A 63 0.86 -13.39 15.15
CA ASP A 63 0.83 -12.81 13.80
C ASP A 63 -0.55 -12.25 13.43
N LEU A 64 -1.62 -12.98 13.77
CA LEU A 64 -2.99 -12.56 13.49
C LEU A 64 -3.38 -11.29 14.26
N ASP A 65 -3.01 -11.19 15.54
CA ASP A 65 -3.32 -10.03 16.37
C ASP A 65 -2.59 -8.78 15.86
N ARG A 66 -1.31 -8.93 15.48
CA ARG A 66 -0.52 -7.87 14.84
C ARG A 66 -1.17 -7.44 13.52
N GLN A 67 -1.48 -8.40 12.65
CA GLN A 67 -2.10 -8.16 11.34
C GLN A 67 -3.40 -7.37 11.49
N LEU A 68 -4.30 -7.78 12.39
CA LEU A 68 -5.56 -7.08 12.64
C LEU A 68 -5.33 -5.64 13.10
N ARG A 69 -4.43 -5.41 14.07
CA ARG A 69 -4.13 -4.05 14.54
C ARG A 69 -3.53 -3.18 13.44
N MET A 70 -2.58 -3.70 12.68
CA MET A 70 -1.93 -2.95 11.61
C MET A 70 -2.87 -2.67 10.44
N ASN A 71 -3.70 -3.65 10.04
CA ASN A 71 -4.64 -3.49 8.93
C ASN A 71 -5.77 -2.50 9.25
N ASN A 72 -6.11 -2.31 10.53
CA ASN A 72 -7.09 -1.32 10.97
C ASN A 72 -6.58 0.12 10.95
N VAL A 73 -5.27 0.34 10.88
CA VAL A 73 -4.67 1.70 10.88
C VAL A 73 -3.90 2.02 9.60
N ASN A 74 -3.47 0.99 8.86
CA ASN A 74 -2.78 1.13 7.58
C ASN A 74 -3.79 0.90 6.45
N PRO A 75 -4.24 1.96 5.75
CA PRO A 75 -5.21 1.83 4.69
C PRO A 75 -4.61 1.02 3.54
N ARG A 76 -5.45 0.21 2.89
CA ARG A 76 -5.12 -0.47 1.64
C ARG A 76 -5.35 0.45 0.44
N TYR A 77 -6.32 1.35 0.54
CA TYR A 77 -6.67 2.28 -0.52
C TYR A 77 -6.53 3.73 -0.05
N VAL A 78 -5.87 4.55 -0.87
CA VAL A 78 -5.77 6.01 -0.70
C VAL A 78 -6.08 6.66 -2.03
N LEU A 79 -6.70 7.85 -2.02
CA LEU A 79 -6.98 8.56 -3.25
C LEU A 79 -5.68 9.08 -3.87
N ARG A 80 -5.14 8.31 -4.82
CA ARG A 80 -3.94 8.70 -5.57
C ARG A 80 -4.34 9.64 -6.70
N ASN A 81 -3.44 10.57 -7.06
CA ASN A 81 -3.71 11.54 -8.12
C ASN A 81 -4.13 10.89 -9.45
N TRP A 82 -3.55 9.73 -9.79
CA TRP A 82 -3.93 9.02 -11.02
C TRP A 82 -5.33 8.41 -10.97
N MET A 83 -5.81 8.03 -9.79
CA MET A 83 -7.18 7.55 -9.61
C MET A 83 -8.15 8.70 -9.83
N ALA A 84 -7.86 9.86 -9.23
CA ALA A 84 -8.65 11.08 -9.45
C ALA A 84 -8.67 11.47 -10.93
N GLU A 85 -7.52 11.46 -11.60
CA GLU A 85 -7.42 11.74 -13.04
C GLU A 85 -8.21 10.74 -13.90
N SER A 86 -8.16 9.42 -13.57
CA SER A 86 -8.95 8.39 -14.26
C SER A 86 -10.45 8.69 -14.17
N ALA A 87 -10.89 9.07 -12.96
CA ALA A 87 -12.28 9.42 -12.70
C ALA A 87 -12.72 10.68 -13.43
N ILE A 88 -11.89 11.74 -13.43
CA ILE A 88 -12.14 12.99 -14.17
C ILE A 88 -12.32 12.69 -15.66
N LYS A 89 -11.41 11.94 -16.28
CA LYS A 89 -11.48 11.60 -17.70
C LYS A 89 -12.75 10.86 -18.10
N LYS A 90 -13.23 9.95 -17.25
CA LYS A 90 -14.50 9.23 -17.48
C LYS A 90 -15.69 10.17 -17.28
N ALA A 91 -15.66 11.02 -16.25
CA ALA A 91 -16.71 11.99 -15.97
C ALA A 91 -16.87 13.02 -17.11
N ASP A 92 -15.78 13.46 -17.74
CA ASP A 92 -15.82 14.34 -18.92
C ASP A 92 -16.57 13.71 -20.12
N MET A 93 -16.65 12.38 -20.14
CA MET A 93 -17.43 11.61 -21.13
C MET A 93 -18.84 11.26 -20.61
N ASN A 94 -19.34 11.98 -19.61
CA ASN A 94 -20.59 11.71 -18.89
C ASN A 94 -20.67 10.31 -18.25
N ASN A 95 -19.53 9.68 -17.96
CA ASN A 95 -19.46 8.39 -17.29
C ASN A 95 -18.93 8.55 -15.85
N PHE A 96 -19.84 8.51 -14.87
CA PHE A 96 -19.51 8.70 -13.45
C PHE A 96 -19.19 7.41 -12.69
N SER A 97 -19.19 6.25 -13.36
CA SER A 97 -18.98 4.95 -12.72
C SER A 97 -17.68 4.86 -11.90
N GLU A 98 -16.60 5.49 -12.36
CA GLU A 98 -15.33 5.50 -11.62
C GLU A 98 -15.38 6.38 -10.37
N VAL A 99 -16.10 7.50 -10.43
CA VAL A 99 -16.29 8.39 -9.28
C VAL A 99 -17.07 7.64 -8.19
N GLU A 100 -18.15 6.98 -8.57
CA GLU A 100 -18.96 6.16 -7.67
C GLU A 100 -18.15 5.02 -7.06
N LEU A 101 -17.34 4.33 -7.88
CA LEU A 101 -16.46 3.25 -7.45
C LEU A 101 -15.41 3.75 -6.44
N LEU A 102 -14.72 4.86 -6.73
CA LEU A 102 -13.74 5.44 -5.82
C LEU A 102 -14.38 5.88 -4.51
N HIS A 103 -15.55 6.52 -4.55
CA HIS A 103 -16.29 6.92 -3.36
C HIS A 103 -16.63 5.71 -2.48
N HIS A 104 -17.13 4.63 -3.07
CA HIS A 104 -17.42 3.38 -2.36
C HIS A 104 -16.17 2.81 -1.68
N ILE A 105 -15.08 2.69 -2.43
CA ILE A 105 -13.85 2.06 -1.95
C ILE A 105 -13.21 2.86 -0.81
N LEU A 106 -13.15 4.18 -0.98
CA LEU A 106 -12.56 5.10 -0.01
C LEU A 106 -13.42 5.29 1.24
N SER A 107 -14.69 4.85 1.23
CA SER A 107 -15.53 4.80 2.44
C SER A 107 -15.10 3.70 3.41
N SER A 108 -14.40 2.65 2.92
CA SER A 108 -13.86 1.55 3.72
C SER A 108 -12.39 1.23 3.34
N PRO A 109 -11.45 2.19 3.50
CA PRO A 109 -10.13 2.11 2.88
C PRO A 109 -9.20 1.06 3.52
N PHE A 110 -9.56 0.54 4.70
CA PHE A 110 -8.79 -0.46 5.46
C PHE A 110 -9.15 -1.91 5.11
N VAL A 111 -10.33 -2.11 4.52
CA VAL A 111 -10.89 -3.42 4.17
C VAL A 111 -10.51 -3.74 2.74
N THR A 112 -9.97 -4.94 2.49
CA THR A 112 -9.70 -5.42 1.13
C THR A 112 -11.02 -5.65 0.40
N GLN A 113 -11.15 -5.06 -0.79
CA GLN A 113 -12.34 -5.10 -1.62
C GLN A 113 -11.98 -5.69 -2.99
N GLU A 114 -12.65 -6.76 -3.40
CA GLU A 114 -12.37 -7.46 -4.67
C GLU A 114 -12.45 -6.51 -5.88
N THR A 115 -13.50 -5.68 -5.94
CA THR A 115 -13.68 -4.67 -6.99
C THR A 115 -12.52 -3.66 -7.06
N ALA A 116 -11.91 -3.31 -5.93
CA ALA A 116 -10.75 -2.43 -5.86
C ALA A 116 -9.46 -3.11 -6.30
N GLU A 117 -9.30 -4.40 -5.98
CA GLU A 117 -8.17 -5.21 -6.43
C GLU A 117 -8.20 -5.42 -7.95
N GLU A 118 -9.38 -5.75 -8.51
CA GLU A 118 -9.60 -5.88 -9.95
C GLU A 118 -9.32 -4.58 -10.70
N ALA A 119 -9.73 -3.44 -10.11
CA ALA A 119 -9.41 -2.11 -10.65
C ALA A 119 -7.93 -1.72 -10.49
N GLY A 120 -7.13 -2.50 -9.77
CA GLY A 120 -5.71 -2.25 -9.56
C GLY A 120 -5.41 -1.10 -8.59
N TYR A 121 -6.34 -0.73 -7.70
CA TYR A 121 -6.15 0.43 -6.82
C TYR A 121 -5.13 0.21 -5.69
N ALA A 122 -4.78 -1.04 -5.38
CA ALA A 122 -3.67 -1.39 -4.50
C ALA A 122 -2.35 -1.68 -5.26
N ALA A 123 -2.36 -1.60 -6.59
CA ALA A 123 -1.20 -1.89 -7.43
C ALA A 123 -0.26 -0.67 -7.56
N ARG A 124 0.88 -0.89 -8.22
CA ARG A 124 1.78 0.20 -8.61
C ARG A 124 1.02 1.23 -9.45
N PRO A 125 1.30 2.54 -9.28
CA PRO A 125 0.77 3.55 -10.18
C PRO A 125 1.08 3.19 -11.64
N PRO A 126 0.12 3.35 -12.55
CA PRO A 126 0.33 3.01 -13.95
C PRO A 126 1.40 3.91 -14.57
N LEU A 127 2.10 3.43 -15.61
CA LEU A 127 3.24 4.15 -16.20
C LEU A 127 2.91 5.57 -16.65
N TRP A 128 1.70 5.78 -17.18
CA TRP A 128 1.24 7.10 -17.62
C TRP A 128 1.10 8.09 -16.45
N ALA A 129 0.82 7.60 -15.23
CA ALA A 129 0.64 8.43 -14.05
C ALA A 129 1.92 9.15 -13.63
N LYS A 130 3.11 8.61 -13.96
CA LYS A 130 4.40 9.25 -13.68
C LYS A 130 4.54 10.62 -14.36
N ARG A 131 3.75 10.88 -15.41
CA ARG A 131 3.74 12.14 -16.16
C ARG A 131 2.68 13.13 -15.69
N LEU A 132 1.85 12.76 -14.71
CA LEU A 132 0.86 13.67 -14.13
C LEU A 132 1.60 14.75 -13.34
N LYS A 133 1.67 15.95 -13.93
CA LYS A 133 2.03 17.15 -13.18
C LYS A 133 0.80 17.61 -12.44
N VAL A 134 0.74 17.33 -11.15
CA VAL A 134 -0.26 17.93 -10.29
C VAL A 134 0.25 19.31 -9.94
N SER A 135 -0.25 20.33 -10.66
CA SER A 135 -0.12 21.69 -10.17
C SER A 135 -1.03 21.81 -8.96
N CYS A 136 -0.48 21.65 -7.77
CA CYS A 136 -1.09 22.29 -6.61
C CYS A 136 -0.99 23.78 -6.88
N SER A 137 -2.07 24.40 -7.39
CA SER A 137 -2.21 25.85 -7.31
C SER A 137 -2.20 26.19 -5.82
N SER A 138 -1.18 26.97 -5.45
CA SER A 138 -0.86 27.52 -4.13
C SER A 138 -2.02 28.16 -3.40
#